data_AF-A0A4Q9M9S0-F1
#
_entry.id   AF-A0A4Q9M9S0-F1
#
_cell.length_a   1.000
_cell.length_b   1.000
_cell.length_c   1.000
_cell.angle_alpha   90.00
_cell.angle_beta   90.00
_cell.angle_gamma   90.00
#
_symmetry.space_group_name_H-M   'P 1'
#
loop_
_entity.id
_entity.type
_entity.pdbx_description
1 polymer ?
#
loop_
_entity_poly.entity_id
_entity_poly.type
_entity_poly.pdbx_seq_one_letter_code
_entity_poly.pdbx_strand_id
1 'polypeptide(L)'
;MWLKSYLDFTSDRPKWAFVADDILAINVPKSVRPRERQLRLNMFLQSWNAKKRAAKNIPNELRAMIAVADKYNLQVNALAPSRHIMRAMPMWDHVRAKKPALNQACISSIGTVQCIKENHGLLTVGDFCDLAELKADVSHTLEDDRCECEICTSMRDVLGCRCPMSCMSRATKFLDALPTRWDPRGAHPEDYEEIPPEDDPGDDESLEFDRMVTTQGTLSKVFRIFTDGDEPCGDRVNVALDESVGSLSIATEGACWTNESKDVRVGAGIYVAENHPLNGSMSVPASLGKSRQAGILTASLAAMERAD
;
A
#
# COMPACT_ATOMS: atom_id res chain seq x y z
N MET A 1 18.33 -13.98 8.97
CA MET A 1 16.95 -14.38 9.33
C MET A 1 16.24 -14.76 8.04
N TRP A 2 15.82 -16.03 7.86
CA TRP A 2 15.35 -16.55 6.57
C TRP A 2 14.15 -15.80 5.99
N LEU A 3 13.13 -15.49 6.81
CA LEU A 3 11.96 -14.74 6.37
C LEU A 3 12.30 -13.34 5.84
N LYS A 4 13.15 -12.59 6.55
CA LYS A 4 13.60 -11.25 6.12
C LYS A 4 14.29 -11.32 4.75
N SER A 5 15.17 -12.30 4.56
CA SER A 5 15.88 -12.50 3.29
C SER A 5 14.97 -13.01 2.16
N TYR A 6 13.91 -13.76 2.48
CA TYR A 6 12.92 -14.20 1.50
C TYR A 6 12.04 -13.06 0.98
N LEU A 7 11.67 -12.14 1.89
CA LEU A 7 10.89 -10.94 1.62
C LEU A 7 11.75 -9.78 1.09
N ASP A 8 13.01 -10.04 0.74
CA ASP A 8 13.84 -9.08 0.02
C ASP A 8 13.44 -9.11 -1.46
N PHE A 9 13.07 -7.96 -2.02
CA PHE A 9 12.70 -7.78 -3.43
C PHE A 9 13.65 -6.83 -4.16
N THR A 10 14.85 -6.62 -3.62
CA THR A 10 15.92 -5.86 -4.27
C THR A 10 16.68 -6.74 -5.28
N SER A 11 17.66 -6.15 -5.96
CA SER A 11 18.64 -6.87 -6.80
C SER A 11 19.44 -7.92 -6.01
N ASP A 12 19.56 -7.74 -4.69
CA ASP A 12 20.32 -8.63 -3.81
C ASP A 12 19.47 -9.81 -3.31
N ARG A 13 18.23 -9.96 -3.83
CA ARG A 13 17.33 -11.05 -3.48
C ARG A 13 18.04 -12.40 -3.64
N PRO A 14 18.15 -13.19 -2.57
CA PRO A 14 18.89 -14.44 -2.61
C PRO A 14 18.30 -15.42 -3.64
N LYS A 15 19.17 -16.10 -4.41
CA LYS A 15 18.76 -17.07 -5.43
C LYS A 15 17.82 -18.16 -4.91
N TRP A 16 18.02 -18.60 -3.66
CA TRP A 16 17.17 -19.61 -3.03
C TRP A 16 15.72 -19.15 -2.84
N ALA A 17 15.47 -17.84 -2.74
CA ALA A 17 14.12 -17.29 -2.55
C ALA A 17 13.25 -17.52 -3.79
N PHE A 18 13.82 -17.43 -5.00
CA PHE A 18 13.13 -17.78 -6.24
C PHE A 18 12.76 -19.26 -6.30
N VAL A 19 13.67 -20.14 -5.85
CA VAL A 19 13.39 -21.57 -5.73
C VAL A 19 12.29 -21.83 -4.69
N ALA A 20 12.30 -21.07 -3.59
CA ALA A 20 11.26 -21.14 -2.58
C ALA A 20 9.89 -20.69 -3.12
N ASP A 21 9.82 -19.59 -3.88
CA ASP A 21 8.59 -19.14 -4.56
C ASP A 21 8.00 -20.29 -5.39
N ASP A 22 8.84 -20.96 -6.19
CA ASP A 22 8.44 -22.09 -7.02
C ASP A 22 7.94 -23.31 -6.23
N ILE A 23 8.67 -23.71 -5.19
CA ILE A 23 8.28 -24.82 -4.31
C ILE A 23 6.91 -24.53 -3.69
N LEU A 24 6.71 -23.31 -3.20
CA LEU A 24 5.45 -22.90 -2.57
C LEU A 24 4.30 -22.84 -3.58
N ALA A 25 4.54 -22.29 -4.78
CA ALA A 25 3.57 -22.20 -5.85
C ALA A 25 3.12 -23.57 -6.40
N ILE A 26 3.97 -24.61 -6.33
CA ILE A 26 3.60 -25.98 -6.70
C ILE A 26 2.74 -26.65 -5.62
N ASN A 27 3.03 -26.37 -4.35
CA ASN A 27 2.46 -27.09 -3.22
C ASN A 27 1.16 -26.46 -2.67
N VAL A 28 0.16 -26.24 -3.53
CA VAL A 28 -1.10 -25.53 -3.20
C VAL A 28 -2.35 -26.42 -3.24
N PRO A 29 -3.48 -26.03 -2.59
CA PRO A 29 -4.81 -26.64 -2.74
C PRO A 29 -5.23 -26.81 -4.20
N LYS A 30 -5.96 -27.89 -4.53
CA LYS A 30 -6.53 -28.04 -5.89
C LYS A 30 -7.56 -26.96 -6.21
N SER A 31 -8.19 -26.38 -5.19
CA SER A 31 -9.17 -25.30 -5.27
C SER A 31 -8.54 -23.90 -5.38
N VAL A 32 -7.21 -23.80 -5.35
CA VAL A 32 -6.51 -22.50 -5.36
C VAL A 32 -6.79 -21.72 -6.64
N ARG A 33 -6.77 -20.39 -6.52
CA ARG A 33 -6.79 -19.45 -7.63
C ARG A 33 -5.60 -18.50 -7.48
N PRO A 34 -4.89 -18.14 -8.57
CA PRO A 34 -5.00 -18.71 -9.91
C PRO A 34 -4.59 -20.19 -9.96
N ARG A 35 -5.15 -20.94 -10.92
CA ARG A 35 -4.87 -22.39 -11.06
C ARG A 35 -3.50 -22.62 -11.69
N GLU A 36 -3.15 -21.75 -12.61
CA GLU A 36 -1.91 -21.69 -13.35
C GLU A 36 -0.75 -21.36 -12.40
N ARG A 37 0.33 -22.15 -12.46
CA ARG A 37 1.48 -22.00 -11.57
C ARG A 37 2.20 -20.67 -11.81
N GLN A 38 2.39 -20.29 -13.07
CA GLN A 38 3.14 -19.10 -13.46
C GLN A 38 2.50 -17.79 -12.98
N LEU A 39 1.22 -17.82 -12.59
CA LEU A 39 0.52 -16.65 -12.04
C LEU A 39 0.63 -16.56 -10.51
N ARG A 40 1.25 -17.55 -9.86
CA ARG A 40 1.50 -17.60 -8.42
C ARG A 40 2.95 -17.19 -8.16
N LEU A 41 3.16 -15.89 -7.97
CA LEU A 41 4.47 -15.28 -7.81
C LEU A 41 4.96 -15.36 -6.35
N ASN A 42 4.13 -14.93 -5.39
CA ASN A 42 4.52 -14.92 -3.99
C ASN A 42 3.29 -15.01 -3.08
N MET A 43 3.32 -15.95 -2.13
CA MET A 43 2.18 -16.23 -1.26
C MET A 43 1.89 -15.15 -0.20
N PHE A 44 2.83 -14.24 0.05
CA PHE A 44 2.62 -13.13 0.98
C PHE A 44 2.11 -11.87 0.25
N LEU A 45 2.24 -11.80 -1.07
CA LEU A 45 1.71 -10.72 -1.91
C LEU A 45 0.37 -11.07 -2.59
N GLN A 46 -0.02 -12.34 -2.53
CA GLN A 46 -1.27 -12.89 -3.07
C GLN A 46 -2.04 -13.63 -1.97
N SER A 47 -3.31 -13.97 -2.17
CA SER A 47 -4.13 -14.62 -1.12
C SER A 47 -4.09 -16.14 -1.12
N TRP A 48 -3.42 -16.77 -2.07
CA TRP A 48 -3.24 -18.20 -2.07
C TRP A 48 -2.25 -18.64 -0.99
N ASN A 49 -2.44 -19.86 -0.49
CA ASN A 49 -1.62 -20.42 0.57
C ASN A 49 -1.09 -21.80 0.18
N ALA A 50 0.17 -22.07 0.50
CA ALA A 50 0.74 -23.40 0.37
C ALA A 50 0.04 -24.37 1.36
N LYS A 51 -0.14 -25.63 0.94
CA LYS A 51 -0.75 -26.67 1.77
C LYS A 51 0.15 -26.98 2.96
N LYS A 52 -0.31 -26.63 4.17
CA LYS A 52 0.32 -27.07 5.42
C LYS A 52 0.41 -28.61 5.53
N ARG A 53 -0.51 -29.36 4.89
CA ARG A 53 -0.46 -30.85 4.83
C ARG A 53 0.46 -31.42 3.74
N ALA A 54 0.72 -30.68 2.66
CA ALA A 54 1.77 -31.03 1.69
C ALA A 54 3.17 -30.68 2.22
N ALA A 55 3.27 -30.36 3.51
CA ALA A 55 4.50 -30.10 4.25
C ALA A 55 5.62 -31.12 4.04
N LYS A 56 5.33 -32.37 3.64
CA LYS A 56 6.37 -33.34 3.31
C LYS A 56 7.20 -32.93 2.06
N ASN A 57 6.59 -32.21 1.12
CA ASN A 57 7.22 -31.73 -0.10
C ASN A 57 7.73 -30.28 0.03
N ILE A 58 7.49 -29.63 1.18
CA ILE A 58 8.00 -28.30 1.50
C ILE A 58 9.14 -28.48 2.51
N PRO A 59 10.38 -28.07 2.19
CA PRO A 59 11.52 -28.18 3.11
C PRO A 59 11.23 -27.59 4.50
N ASN A 60 11.87 -28.14 5.52
CA ASN A 60 11.66 -27.77 6.93
C ASN A 60 11.88 -26.27 7.15
N GLU A 61 12.85 -25.70 6.45
CA GLU A 61 13.25 -24.30 6.51
C GLU A 61 12.13 -23.38 6.02
N LEU A 62 11.48 -23.72 4.90
CA LEU A 62 10.34 -22.96 4.38
C LEU A 62 9.11 -23.09 5.28
N ARG A 63 8.91 -24.26 5.89
CA ARG A 63 7.84 -24.45 6.88
C ARG A 63 8.06 -23.61 8.13
N ALA A 64 9.29 -23.59 8.64
CA ALA A 64 9.66 -22.74 9.76
C ALA A 64 9.48 -21.25 9.40
N MET A 65 9.85 -20.85 8.19
CA MET A 65 9.65 -19.49 7.68
C MET A 65 8.17 -19.09 7.65
N ILE A 66 7.30 -19.93 7.10
CA ILE A 66 5.84 -19.69 7.09
C ILE A 66 5.28 -19.66 8.51
N ALA A 67 5.72 -20.56 9.39
CA ALA A 67 5.29 -20.58 10.79
C ALA A 67 5.69 -19.30 11.54
N VAL A 68 6.85 -18.72 11.23
CA VAL A 68 7.29 -17.42 11.77
C VAL A 68 6.42 -16.29 11.24
N ALA A 69 6.11 -16.28 9.93
CA ALA A 69 5.22 -15.29 9.33
C ALA A 69 3.82 -15.35 9.96
N ASP A 70 3.25 -16.55 10.12
CA ASP A 70 1.97 -16.78 10.80
C ASP A 70 2.02 -16.31 12.27
N LYS A 71 3.06 -16.71 13.01
CA LYS A 71 3.23 -16.40 14.45
C LYS A 71 3.23 -14.90 14.71
N TYR A 72 3.83 -14.12 13.83
CA TYR A 72 3.97 -12.67 13.98
C TYR A 72 2.97 -11.89 13.13
N ASN A 73 1.93 -12.54 12.62
CA ASN A 73 0.89 -11.95 11.77
C ASN A 73 1.48 -11.07 10.66
N LEU A 74 2.36 -11.65 9.84
CA LEU A 74 2.93 -10.93 8.70
C LEU A 74 1.84 -10.53 7.72
N GLN A 75 1.75 -9.24 7.42
CA GLN A 75 0.78 -8.68 6.49
C GLN A 75 1.42 -7.67 5.53
N VAL A 76 0.81 -7.52 4.36
CA VAL A 76 1.13 -6.45 3.40
C VAL A 76 0.37 -5.19 3.79
N ASN A 77 1.02 -4.26 4.48
CA ASN A 77 0.42 -3.01 4.91
C ASN A 77 1.42 -1.85 4.78
N ALA A 78 0.99 -0.81 4.06
CA ALA A 78 1.68 0.47 3.98
C ALA A 78 0.64 1.59 4.09
N LEU A 79 1.04 2.72 4.68
CA LEU A 79 0.15 3.87 4.86
C LEU A 79 -0.19 4.51 3.51
N ALA A 80 0.85 4.88 2.76
CA ALA A 80 0.79 5.37 1.40
C ALA A 80 1.91 4.72 0.57
N PRO A 81 1.73 3.53 -0.02
CA PRO A 81 2.75 2.94 -0.89
C PRO A 81 2.95 3.81 -2.14
N SER A 82 4.19 4.01 -2.57
CA SER A 82 4.48 4.72 -3.83
C SER A 82 3.91 4.00 -5.05
N ARG A 83 3.65 4.71 -6.15
CA ARG A 83 3.19 4.08 -7.41
C ARG A 83 4.14 2.99 -7.88
N HIS A 84 5.45 3.17 -7.67
CA HIS A 84 6.44 2.14 -7.98
C HIS A 84 6.15 0.82 -7.25
N ILE A 85 5.91 0.88 -5.94
CA ILE A 85 5.55 -0.29 -5.12
C ILE A 85 4.21 -0.87 -5.58
N MET A 86 3.18 -0.03 -5.77
CA MET A 86 1.85 -0.49 -6.18
C MET A 86 1.91 -1.23 -7.53
N ARG A 87 2.60 -0.66 -8.52
CA ARG A 87 2.75 -1.25 -9.85
C ARG A 87 3.53 -2.58 -9.82
N ALA A 88 4.48 -2.75 -8.89
CA ALA A 88 5.22 -4.00 -8.73
C ALA A 88 4.41 -5.13 -8.08
N MET A 89 3.24 -4.85 -7.50
CA MET A 89 2.40 -5.87 -6.87
C MET A 89 1.85 -6.88 -7.89
N PRO A 90 1.72 -8.17 -7.56
CA PRO A 90 1.03 -9.15 -8.40
C PRO A 90 -0.47 -8.84 -8.51
N MET A 91 -1.01 -8.77 -9.74
CA MET A 91 -2.44 -8.47 -9.94
C MET A 91 -3.32 -9.72 -9.74
N TRP A 92 -2.86 -10.88 -10.19
CA TRP A 92 -3.61 -12.13 -10.05
C TRP A 92 -3.73 -12.49 -8.57
N ASP A 93 -4.96 -12.75 -8.11
CA ASP A 93 -5.24 -13.04 -6.69
C ASP A 93 -4.59 -12.03 -5.70
N HIS A 94 -4.48 -10.76 -6.11
CA HIS A 94 -3.89 -9.68 -5.32
C HIS A 94 -4.39 -9.70 -3.86
N VAL A 95 -3.47 -9.62 -2.89
CA VAL A 95 -3.77 -9.84 -1.46
C VAL A 95 -4.76 -8.84 -0.88
N ARG A 96 -4.76 -7.60 -1.38
CA ARG A 96 -5.70 -6.55 -0.94
C ARG A 96 -6.90 -6.30 -1.86
N ALA A 97 -7.03 -7.05 -2.96
CA ALA A 97 -8.15 -6.83 -3.89
C ALA A 97 -9.49 -7.31 -3.30
N LYS A 98 -10.57 -6.63 -3.68
CA LYS A 98 -11.96 -7.05 -3.40
C LYS A 98 -12.24 -8.37 -4.14
N LYS A 99 -12.14 -9.49 -3.42
CA LYS A 99 -12.24 -10.84 -3.99
C LYS A 99 -13.47 -11.09 -4.86
N PRO A 100 -14.69 -10.61 -4.51
CA PRO A 100 -15.85 -10.76 -5.40
C PRO A 100 -15.66 -10.07 -6.76
N ALA A 101 -15.17 -8.83 -6.77
CA ALA A 101 -14.93 -8.07 -7.99
C ALA A 101 -13.83 -8.71 -8.85
N LEU A 102 -12.72 -9.10 -8.22
CA LEU A 102 -11.61 -9.76 -8.92
C LEU A 102 -12.04 -11.10 -9.53
N ASN A 103 -12.80 -11.91 -8.78
CA ASN A 103 -13.36 -13.17 -9.30
C ASN A 103 -14.33 -12.93 -10.47
N GLN A 104 -15.16 -11.89 -10.40
CA GLN A 104 -16.06 -11.52 -11.48
C GLN A 104 -15.30 -11.09 -12.75
N ALA A 105 -14.19 -10.35 -12.59
CA ALA A 105 -13.28 -10.01 -13.68
C ALA A 105 -12.61 -11.24 -14.30
N CYS A 106 -12.39 -12.31 -13.54
CA CYS A 106 -11.83 -13.56 -14.06
C CYS A 106 -12.84 -14.44 -14.83
N ILE A 107 -14.14 -14.39 -14.48
CA ILE A 107 -15.14 -15.33 -15.01
C ILE A 107 -15.92 -14.76 -16.20
N SER A 108 -16.17 -13.45 -16.23
CA SER A 108 -17.10 -12.85 -17.20
C SER A 108 -16.61 -12.82 -18.66
N SER A 109 -15.35 -13.19 -18.96
CA SER A 109 -14.89 -13.46 -20.33
C SER A 109 -13.67 -14.35 -20.31
N ILE A 110 -13.88 -15.66 -20.40
CA ILE A 110 -12.81 -16.67 -20.31
C ILE A 110 -11.79 -16.48 -21.45
N GLY A 111 -12.24 -16.23 -22.68
CA GLY A 111 -11.34 -16.03 -23.83
C GLY A 111 -10.44 -14.80 -23.68
N THR A 112 -11.00 -13.68 -23.22
CA THR A 112 -10.21 -12.46 -22.96
C THR A 112 -9.21 -12.67 -21.84
N VAL A 113 -9.64 -13.31 -20.74
CA VAL A 113 -8.75 -13.64 -19.62
C VAL A 113 -7.63 -14.57 -20.03
N GLN A 114 -7.90 -15.53 -20.92
CA GLN A 114 -6.87 -16.40 -21.48
C GLN A 114 -5.87 -15.62 -22.34
N CYS A 115 -6.35 -14.73 -23.21
CA CYS A 115 -5.52 -13.85 -24.02
C CYS A 115 -4.62 -12.96 -23.15
N ILE A 116 -5.15 -12.39 -22.06
CA ILE A 116 -4.37 -11.60 -21.10
C ILE A 116 -3.23 -12.42 -20.47
N LYS A 117 -3.48 -13.70 -20.18
CA LYS A 117 -2.47 -14.58 -19.57
C LYS A 117 -1.41 -15.06 -20.56
N GLU A 118 -1.83 -15.48 -21.75
CA GLU A 118 -0.96 -16.19 -22.69
C GLU A 118 -0.30 -15.27 -23.72
N ASN A 119 -1.06 -14.32 -24.26
CA ASN A 119 -0.60 -13.44 -25.33
C ASN A 119 0.00 -12.16 -24.78
N HIS A 120 -0.68 -11.54 -23.80
CA HIS A 120 -0.16 -10.32 -23.16
C HIS A 120 0.80 -10.60 -22.01
N GLY A 121 0.72 -11.79 -21.39
CA GLY A 121 1.63 -12.18 -20.31
C GLY A 121 1.56 -11.30 -19.06
N LEU A 122 0.42 -10.65 -18.79
CA LEU A 122 0.33 -9.69 -17.68
C LEU A 122 0.42 -10.40 -16.32
N LEU A 123 1.24 -9.86 -15.42
CA LEU A 123 1.49 -10.42 -14.09
C LEU A 123 1.27 -9.40 -12.96
N THR A 124 1.74 -8.17 -13.17
CA THR A 124 1.80 -7.10 -12.17
C THR A 124 0.68 -6.08 -12.35
N VAL A 125 0.39 -5.31 -11.30
CA VAL A 125 -0.56 -4.18 -11.40
C VAL A 125 -0.09 -3.20 -12.48
N GLY A 126 1.23 -2.97 -12.61
CA GLY A 126 1.81 -2.13 -13.66
C GLY A 126 1.46 -2.62 -15.06
N ASP A 127 1.62 -3.92 -15.34
CA ASP A 127 1.29 -4.49 -16.65
C ASP A 127 -0.18 -4.25 -17.02
N PHE A 128 -1.07 -4.35 -16.02
CA PHE A 128 -2.50 -4.10 -16.20
C PHE A 128 -2.80 -2.61 -16.39
N CYS A 129 -2.11 -1.72 -15.68
CA CYS A 129 -2.20 -0.27 -15.91
C CYS A 129 -1.80 0.08 -17.33
N ASP A 130 -0.65 -0.43 -17.78
CA ASP A 130 -0.10 -0.10 -19.10
C ASP A 130 -1.05 -0.57 -20.21
N LEU A 131 -1.60 -1.79 -20.09
CA LEU A 131 -2.60 -2.26 -21.04
C LEU A 131 -3.93 -1.46 -20.97
N ALA A 132 -4.36 -1.07 -19.78
CA ALA A 132 -5.59 -0.30 -19.61
C ALA A 132 -5.47 1.13 -20.16
N GLU A 133 -4.30 1.74 -20.03
CA GLU A 133 -3.99 3.10 -20.50
C GLU A 133 -4.06 3.20 -22.02
N LEU A 134 -3.64 2.15 -22.73
CA LEU A 134 -3.78 2.08 -24.20
C LEU A 134 -5.22 2.31 -24.67
N LYS A 135 -6.24 2.05 -23.85
CA LYS A 135 -7.65 2.28 -24.23
C LYS A 135 -7.99 3.77 -24.35
N ALA A 136 -7.33 4.63 -23.58
CA ALA A 136 -7.60 6.07 -23.56
C ALA A 136 -6.91 6.82 -24.71
N ASP A 137 -6.14 6.11 -25.54
CA ASP A 137 -5.41 6.70 -26.65
C ASP A 137 -6.37 7.27 -27.73
N VAL A 138 -6.05 8.47 -28.21
CA VAL A 138 -6.88 9.20 -29.19
C VAL A 138 -6.84 8.59 -30.60
N SER A 139 -5.90 7.68 -30.88
CA SER A 139 -5.77 7.01 -32.18
C SER A 139 -6.84 5.95 -32.43
N HIS A 140 -7.59 5.53 -31.40
CA HIS A 140 -8.69 4.59 -31.57
C HIS A 140 -9.80 5.20 -32.42
N THR A 141 -10.12 4.54 -33.53
CA THR A 141 -11.20 4.96 -34.43
C THR A 141 -12.55 4.37 -34.03
N LEU A 142 -12.54 3.27 -33.29
CA LEU A 142 -13.73 2.56 -32.81
C LEU A 142 -13.53 2.12 -31.35
N GLU A 143 -14.62 2.09 -30.58
CA GLU A 143 -14.63 1.61 -29.20
C GLU A 143 -14.82 0.07 -29.07
N ASP A 144 -14.66 -0.66 -30.18
CA ASP A 144 -14.87 -2.11 -30.25
C ASP A 144 -13.66 -2.88 -30.82
N ASP A 145 -13.72 -4.21 -30.78
CA ASP A 145 -12.64 -5.09 -31.21
C ASP A 145 -12.37 -5.08 -32.73
N ARG A 146 -13.09 -4.26 -33.51
CA ARG A 146 -12.84 -4.03 -34.94
C ARG A 146 -12.01 -2.77 -35.20
N CYS A 147 -11.59 -2.05 -34.16
CA CYS A 147 -10.71 -0.89 -34.30
C CYS A 147 -9.44 -1.24 -35.12
N GLU A 148 -9.17 -0.48 -36.18
CA GLU A 148 -8.05 -0.69 -37.12
C GLU A 148 -6.88 0.27 -36.89
N CYS A 149 -6.85 0.97 -35.74
CA CYS A 149 -5.74 1.83 -35.38
C CYS A 149 -4.41 1.05 -35.27
N GLU A 150 -3.29 1.77 -35.30
CA GLU A 150 -1.95 1.16 -35.23
C GLU A 150 -1.76 0.32 -33.97
N ILE A 151 -2.24 0.78 -32.81
CA ILE A 151 -2.15 0.06 -31.53
C ILE A 151 -2.89 -1.28 -31.62
N CYS A 152 -4.15 -1.26 -32.04
CA CYS A 152 -4.97 -2.48 -32.11
C CYS A 152 -4.44 -3.46 -33.16
N THR A 153 -3.97 -2.96 -34.31
CA THR A 153 -3.37 -3.78 -35.37
C THR A 153 -2.06 -4.40 -34.91
N SER A 154 -1.17 -3.63 -34.28
CA SER A 154 0.06 -4.15 -33.68
C SER A 154 -0.21 -5.24 -32.64
N MET A 155 -1.21 -5.06 -31.76
CA MET A 155 -1.60 -6.09 -30.80
C MET A 155 -2.12 -7.38 -31.46
N ARG A 156 -2.82 -7.27 -32.59
CA ARG A 156 -3.27 -8.44 -33.37
C ARG A 156 -2.09 -9.16 -34.02
N ASP A 157 -1.20 -8.42 -34.65
CA ASP A 157 -0.14 -8.97 -35.49
C ASP A 157 1.06 -9.48 -34.69
N VAL A 158 1.46 -8.74 -33.65
CA VAL A 158 2.64 -9.05 -32.83
C VAL A 158 2.30 -10.01 -31.70
N LEU A 159 1.20 -9.75 -30.98
CA LEU A 159 0.83 -10.53 -29.79
C LEU A 159 -0.21 -11.62 -30.10
N GLY A 160 -0.78 -11.66 -31.30
CA GLY A 160 -1.87 -12.59 -31.63
C GLY A 160 -3.18 -12.29 -30.90
N CYS A 161 -3.37 -11.06 -30.39
CA CYS A 161 -4.57 -10.69 -29.64
C CYS A 161 -5.76 -10.44 -30.58
N ARG A 162 -6.76 -11.33 -30.57
CA ARG A 162 -7.94 -11.21 -31.45
C ARG A 162 -8.88 -10.06 -31.09
N CYS A 163 -8.89 -9.65 -29.83
CA CYS A 163 -9.84 -8.69 -29.27
C CYS A 163 -9.12 -7.66 -28.37
N PRO A 164 -8.35 -6.70 -28.96
CA PRO A 164 -7.55 -5.75 -28.19
C PRO A 164 -8.39 -4.89 -27.24
N MET A 165 -9.48 -4.29 -27.71
CA MET A 165 -10.34 -3.39 -26.91
C MET A 165 -11.01 -4.12 -25.74
N SER A 166 -11.40 -5.38 -25.95
CA SER A 166 -11.88 -6.25 -24.87
C SER A 166 -10.79 -6.54 -23.84
N CYS A 167 -9.54 -6.78 -24.25
CA CYS A 167 -8.42 -6.99 -23.34
C CYS A 167 -8.09 -5.73 -22.52
N MET A 168 -8.02 -4.55 -23.15
CA MET A 168 -7.78 -3.30 -22.44
C MET A 168 -8.91 -2.98 -21.45
N SER A 169 -10.17 -3.10 -21.88
CA SER A 169 -11.34 -2.91 -21.01
C SER A 169 -11.38 -3.92 -19.88
N ARG A 170 -10.89 -5.13 -20.11
CA ARG A 170 -10.79 -6.16 -19.07
C ARG A 170 -9.70 -5.81 -18.07
N ALA A 171 -8.55 -5.29 -18.51
CA ALA A 171 -7.50 -4.84 -17.60
C ALA A 171 -8.02 -3.76 -16.64
N THR A 172 -8.80 -2.79 -17.13
CA THR A 172 -9.50 -1.82 -16.28
C THR A 172 -10.35 -2.49 -15.19
N LYS A 173 -11.15 -3.52 -15.55
CA LYS A 173 -11.99 -4.25 -14.57
C LYS A 173 -11.18 -4.99 -13.50
N PHE A 174 -9.95 -5.41 -13.80
CA PHE A 174 -9.06 -5.98 -12.80
C PHE A 174 -8.58 -4.90 -11.83
N LEU A 175 -8.16 -3.75 -12.35
CA LEU A 175 -7.73 -2.60 -11.55
C LEU A 175 -8.85 -2.06 -10.67
N ASP A 176 -10.10 -2.03 -11.16
CA ASP A 176 -11.26 -1.57 -10.38
C ASP A 176 -11.59 -2.47 -9.17
N ALA A 177 -10.99 -3.67 -9.08
CA ALA A 177 -11.09 -4.52 -7.90
C ALA A 177 -10.11 -4.12 -6.79
N LEU A 178 -9.15 -3.25 -7.05
CA LEU A 178 -8.19 -2.76 -6.06
C LEU A 178 -8.84 -1.71 -5.14
N PRO A 179 -8.51 -1.69 -3.85
CA PRO A 179 -8.80 -0.55 -2.99
C PRO A 179 -8.03 0.68 -3.46
N THR A 180 -8.57 1.87 -3.19
CA THR A 180 -7.98 3.17 -3.59
C THR A 180 -6.52 3.34 -3.12
N ARG A 181 -6.15 2.76 -1.98
CA ARG A 181 -4.77 2.76 -1.46
C ARG A 181 -3.78 1.96 -2.29
N TRP A 182 -4.23 0.91 -2.97
CA TRP A 182 -3.40 -0.02 -3.75
C TRP A 182 -3.61 0.12 -5.25
N ASP A 183 -4.51 1.00 -5.66
CA ASP A 183 -4.72 1.39 -7.06
C ASP A 183 -3.76 2.54 -7.38
N PRO A 184 -2.79 2.35 -8.30
CA PRO A 184 -1.84 3.40 -8.67
C PRO A 184 -2.46 4.49 -9.55
N ARG A 185 -3.75 4.40 -9.89
CA ARG A 185 -4.49 5.43 -10.65
C ARG A 185 -4.97 6.55 -9.72
N GLY A 186 -5.03 7.78 -10.21
CA GLY A 186 -5.46 8.97 -9.44
C GLY A 186 -4.32 9.64 -8.68
N ALA A 187 -4.63 10.59 -7.79
CA ALA A 187 -3.65 11.39 -7.05
C ALA A 187 -3.19 10.71 -5.74
N HIS A 188 -1.89 10.63 -5.50
CA HIS A 188 -1.24 10.02 -4.33
C HIS A 188 -0.43 11.04 -3.53
N PRO A 189 -0.13 10.79 -2.24
CA PRO A 189 0.73 11.65 -1.43
C PRO A 189 2.03 12.07 -2.12
N GLU A 190 2.72 11.14 -2.79
CA GLU A 190 3.93 11.44 -3.56
C GLU A 190 3.77 12.51 -4.65
N ASP A 191 2.55 12.81 -5.12
CA ASP A 191 2.30 13.83 -6.13
C ASP A 191 2.32 15.27 -5.55
N TYR A 192 2.25 15.43 -4.23
CA TYR A 192 2.16 16.75 -3.55
C TYR A 192 2.96 16.85 -2.24
N GLU A 193 3.65 15.79 -1.82
CA GLU A 193 4.59 15.82 -0.68
C GLU A 193 5.89 16.55 -1.02
N GLU A 194 6.33 16.53 -2.28
CA GLU A 194 7.58 17.18 -2.73
C GLU A 194 7.46 18.69 -2.95
N ILE A 195 6.33 19.32 -2.60
CA ILE A 195 6.20 20.79 -2.65
C ILE A 195 7.16 21.35 -1.59
N PRO A 196 8.30 21.95 -1.98
CA PRO A 196 9.21 22.55 -1.02
C PRO A 196 8.46 23.71 -0.36
N PRO A 197 8.56 23.89 0.96
CA PRO A 197 8.11 25.14 1.56
C PRO A 197 8.82 26.29 0.84
N GLU A 198 8.05 27.28 0.34
CA GLU A 198 8.65 28.51 -0.17
C GLU A 198 9.55 29.09 0.93
N ASP A 199 10.82 29.30 0.59
CA ASP A 199 11.93 29.71 1.46
C ASP A 199 11.50 30.54 2.69
N ASP A 200 11.23 29.88 3.82
CA ASP A 200 11.22 30.55 5.12
C ASP A 200 12.66 30.47 5.65
N PRO A 201 13.37 31.60 5.83
CA PRO A 201 14.73 31.60 6.35
C PRO A 201 14.69 31.22 7.84
N GLY A 202 14.55 29.93 8.12
CA GLY A 202 14.51 29.37 9.46
C GLY A 202 15.86 29.47 10.15
N ASP A 203 15.83 29.87 11.43
CA ASP A 203 16.96 29.81 12.35
C ASP A 203 17.63 28.42 12.34
N ASP A 204 18.97 28.39 12.43
CA ASP A 204 19.83 27.19 12.46
C ASP A 204 19.48 26.15 13.55
N GLU A 205 18.58 26.48 14.49
CA GLU A 205 18.12 25.58 15.57
C GLU A 205 16.72 24.97 15.33
N SER A 206 16.07 25.26 14.20
CA SER A 206 14.76 24.67 13.87
C SER A 206 14.91 23.23 13.36
N LEU A 207 14.12 22.31 13.92
CA LEU A 207 14.00 20.94 13.41
C LEU A 207 12.73 20.83 12.58
N GLU A 208 12.90 20.71 11.26
CA GLU A 208 11.79 20.52 10.33
C GLU A 208 11.16 19.13 10.55
N PHE A 209 9.84 19.11 10.72
CA PHE A 209 9.11 17.86 10.80
C PHE A 209 8.92 17.29 9.39
N ASP A 210 9.53 16.13 9.14
CA ASP A 210 9.31 15.39 7.90
C ASP A 210 7.87 14.85 7.85
N ARG A 211 7.05 15.50 7.03
CA ARG A 211 5.64 15.16 6.81
C ARG A 211 5.43 14.04 5.79
N MET A 212 6.49 13.49 5.20
CA MET A 212 6.36 12.46 4.16
C MET A 212 5.76 11.18 4.75
N VAL A 213 4.59 10.78 4.26
CA VAL A 213 3.96 9.50 4.60
C VAL A 213 4.18 8.45 3.52
N THR A 214 4.67 8.84 2.34
CA THR A 214 4.92 7.90 1.24
C THR A 214 5.98 6.85 1.62
N THR A 215 5.58 5.59 1.52
CA THR A 215 6.48 4.46 1.65
C THR A 215 7.22 4.25 0.33
N GLN A 216 8.48 4.67 0.28
CA GLN A 216 9.38 4.50 -0.86
C GLN A 216 10.20 3.20 -0.77
N GLY A 217 10.75 2.75 -1.92
CA GLY A 217 11.63 1.60 -2.03
C GLY A 217 10.99 0.39 -2.71
N THR A 218 11.33 -0.82 -2.25
CA THR A 218 10.85 -2.08 -2.86
C THR A 218 9.61 -2.65 -2.15
N LEU A 219 9.02 -3.71 -2.71
CA LEU A 219 7.95 -4.50 -2.09
C LEU A 219 8.28 -4.97 -0.66
N SER A 220 9.56 -5.08 -0.30
CA SER A 220 9.97 -5.41 1.07
C SER A 220 9.44 -4.40 2.10
N LYS A 221 9.25 -3.14 1.69
CA LYS A 221 8.84 -2.03 2.55
C LYS A 221 7.36 -2.03 2.89
N VAL A 222 6.54 -2.87 2.25
CA VAL A 222 5.12 -3.00 2.58
C VAL A 222 4.82 -4.11 3.59
N PHE A 223 5.81 -4.92 3.98
CA PHE A 223 5.57 -5.97 4.98
C PHE A 223 5.59 -5.39 6.40
N ARG A 224 4.60 -5.77 7.20
CA ARG A 224 4.47 -5.44 8.62
C ARG A 224 4.24 -6.73 9.41
N ILE A 225 4.78 -6.76 10.62
CA ILE A 225 4.57 -7.82 11.62
C ILE A 225 3.96 -7.18 12.87
N PHE A 226 3.43 -8.00 13.76
CA PHE A 226 2.71 -7.56 14.96
C PHE A 226 1.49 -6.69 14.64
N THR A 227 0.79 -6.98 13.54
CA THR A 227 -0.42 -6.26 13.18
C THR A 227 -1.63 -6.80 13.92
N ASP A 228 -2.56 -5.93 14.29
CA ASP A 228 -3.80 -6.28 14.98
C ASP A 228 -4.87 -6.73 13.96
N GLY A 229 -4.74 -7.94 13.44
CA GLY A 229 -5.81 -8.61 12.66
C GLY A 229 -6.09 -8.06 11.25
N ASP A 230 -7.19 -8.53 10.66
CA ASP A 230 -7.53 -8.45 9.22
C ASP A 230 -8.09 -7.08 8.76
N GLU A 231 -7.92 -6.01 9.53
CA GLU A 231 -8.51 -4.72 9.13
C GLU A 231 -8.01 -4.35 7.71
N PRO A 232 -8.95 -4.16 6.77
CA PRO A 232 -8.59 -3.86 5.40
C PRO A 232 -7.75 -2.60 5.42
N CYS A 233 -6.73 -2.56 4.55
CA CYS A 233 -6.12 -1.28 4.20
C CYS A 233 -7.26 -0.36 3.82
N GLY A 234 -7.56 0.61 4.68
CA GLY A 234 -8.60 1.61 4.45
C GLY A 234 -8.32 2.43 3.21
N ASP A 235 -9.06 3.51 3.05
CA ASP A 235 -8.89 4.35 1.88
C ASP A 235 -7.50 5.01 1.81
N ARG A 236 -7.20 5.52 0.63
CA ARG A 236 -6.04 6.36 0.37
C ARG A 236 -6.03 7.53 1.35
N VAL A 237 -4.88 7.77 1.97
CA VAL A 237 -4.68 8.93 2.85
C VAL A 237 -4.54 10.17 1.96
N ASN A 238 -5.23 11.24 2.32
CA ASN A 238 -5.02 12.55 1.74
C ASN A 238 -4.19 13.39 2.73
N VAL A 239 -2.98 13.78 2.32
CA VAL A 239 -2.11 14.69 3.11
C VAL A 239 -1.83 15.98 2.36
N ALA A 240 -2.66 16.31 1.37
CA ALA A 240 -2.54 17.57 0.63
C ALA A 240 -2.75 18.74 1.59
N LEU A 241 -1.86 19.71 1.55
CA LEU A 241 -2.01 20.94 2.31
C LEU A 241 -2.92 21.89 1.54
N ASP A 242 -3.80 22.56 2.26
CA ASP A 242 -4.51 23.72 1.74
C ASP A 242 -3.63 24.95 1.97
N GLU A 243 -2.91 25.36 0.92
CA GLU A 243 -2.01 26.53 0.95
C GLU A 243 -2.75 27.86 1.18
N SER A 244 -4.09 27.86 1.21
CA SER A 244 -4.87 29.08 1.45
C SER A 244 -4.93 29.52 2.92
N VAL A 245 -4.40 28.72 3.85
CA VAL A 245 -4.43 28.99 5.29
C VAL A 245 -3.09 29.56 5.76
N GLY A 246 -3.10 30.78 6.31
CA GLY A 246 -1.89 31.43 6.83
C GLY A 246 -1.20 30.64 7.94
N SER A 247 0.10 30.83 8.11
CA SER A 247 0.89 30.19 9.16
C SER A 247 0.50 30.66 10.57
N LEU A 248 0.36 29.74 11.52
CA LEU A 248 0.06 30.04 12.92
C LEU A 248 1.15 29.48 13.84
N SER A 249 1.81 30.35 14.62
CA SER A 249 2.78 29.92 15.63
C SER A 249 2.09 29.55 16.94
N ILE A 250 2.32 28.33 17.43
CA ILE A 250 1.72 27.81 18.67
C ILE A 250 2.83 27.30 19.58
N ALA A 251 2.88 27.82 20.81
CA ALA A 251 3.69 27.27 21.88
C ALA A 251 2.92 26.18 22.63
N THR A 252 3.50 24.99 22.76
CA THR A 252 2.94 23.88 23.51
C THR A 252 3.83 23.53 24.70
N GLU A 253 3.23 23.17 25.84
CA GLU A 253 3.98 22.80 27.03
C GLU A 253 3.25 21.69 27.81
N GLY A 254 4.03 20.85 28.49
CA GLY A 254 3.54 19.85 29.42
C GLY A 254 3.97 20.18 30.84
N ALA A 255 3.09 19.95 31.80
CA ALA A 255 3.44 20.03 33.22
C ALA A 255 3.13 18.70 33.89
N CYS A 256 4.08 18.17 34.67
CA CYS A 256 3.89 16.97 35.45
C CYS A 256 4.08 17.32 36.92
N TRP A 257 3.06 17.06 37.73
CA TRP A 257 3.07 17.32 39.15
C TRP A 257 2.79 16.04 39.93
N THR A 258 3.58 15.80 40.97
CA THR A 258 3.39 14.68 41.89
C THR A 258 3.04 15.24 43.25
N ASN A 259 1.93 14.80 43.80
CA ASN A 259 1.52 15.21 45.13
C ASN A 259 2.18 14.36 46.23
N GLU A 260 1.93 14.71 47.49
CA GLU A 260 2.44 13.98 48.65
C GLU A 260 1.93 12.52 48.72
N SER A 261 0.76 12.22 48.14
CA SER A 261 0.24 10.84 48.02
C SER A 261 0.83 10.04 46.86
N LYS A 262 1.83 10.57 46.16
CA LYS A 262 2.46 10.00 44.95
C LYS A 262 1.53 9.86 43.74
N ASP A 263 0.39 10.54 43.75
CA ASP A 263 -0.46 10.67 42.57
C ASP A 263 0.16 11.69 41.61
N VAL A 264 0.50 11.18 40.43
CA VAL A 264 0.99 12.01 39.33
C VAL A 264 -0.19 12.55 38.53
N ARG A 265 -0.22 13.87 38.33
CA ARG A 265 -1.12 14.59 37.42
C ARG A 265 -0.29 15.23 36.32
N VAL A 266 -0.81 15.17 35.10
CA VAL A 266 -0.17 15.78 33.94
C VAL A 266 -1.14 16.74 33.28
N GLY A 267 -0.68 17.96 33.04
CA GLY A 267 -1.37 18.99 32.29
C GLY A 267 -0.67 19.26 30.96
N ALA A 268 -1.45 19.76 30.01
CA ALA A 268 -1.05 20.17 28.68
C ALA A 268 -1.53 21.61 28.44
N GLY A 269 -0.67 22.48 27.92
CA GLY A 269 -0.96 23.89 27.66
C GLY A 269 -0.68 24.27 26.21
N ILE A 270 -1.56 25.10 25.65
CA ILE A 270 -1.51 25.65 24.30
C ILE A 270 -1.56 27.17 24.42
N TYR A 271 -0.59 27.86 23.80
CA TYR A 271 -0.53 29.31 23.77
C TYR A 271 -0.16 29.80 22.37
N VAL A 272 -0.91 30.77 21.85
CA VAL A 272 -0.70 31.38 20.54
C VAL A 272 -0.28 32.84 20.71
N ALA A 273 -1.15 33.65 21.30
CA ALA A 273 -0.93 35.05 21.61
C ALA A 273 -1.85 35.49 22.75
N GLU A 274 -1.66 36.69 23.29
CA GLU A 274 -2.56 37.22 24.34
C GLU A 274 -4.02 37.25 23.86
N ASN A 275 -4.94 36.72 24.66
CA ASN A 275 -6.38 36.61 24.37
C ASN A 275 -6.74 35.82 23.10
N HIS A 276 -5.84 35.02 22.54
CA HIS A 276 -6.15 34.19 21.38
C HIS A 276 -7.15 33.09 21.75
N PRO A 277 -8.23 32.87 20.96
CA PRO A 277 -9.29 31.91 21.31
C PRO A 277 -8.81 30.45 21.37
N LEU A 278 -7.69 30.12 20.71
CA LEU A 278 -7.09 28.79 20.76
C LEU A 278 -6.27 28.53 22.03
N ASN A 279 -5.95 29.56 22.82
CA ASN A 279 -5.25 29.38 24.09
C ASN A 279 -6.06 28.44 24.99
N GLY A 280 -5.39 27.50 25.62
CA GLY A 280 -6.08 26.57 26.49
C GLY A 280 -5.15 25.68 27.29
N SER A 281 -5.75 25.01 28.26
CA SER A 281 -5.09 23.98 29.04
C SER A 281 -6.01 22.79 29.21
N MET A 282 -5.46 21.59 29.26
CA MET A 282 -6.22 20.36 29.50
C MET A 282 -5.45 19.39 30.39
N SER A 283 -6.20 18.51 31.05
CA SER A 283 -5.61 17.38 31.79
C SER A 283 -5.33 16.25 30.82
N VAL A 284 -4.14 15.65 30.92
CA VAL A 284 -3.81 14.44 30.15
C VAL A 284 -4.63 13.26 30.72
N PRO A 285 -5.32 12.48 29.87
CA PRO A 285 -6.05 11.29 30.29
C PRO A 285 -5.16 10.30 31.05
N ALA A 286 -5.73 9.64 32.07
CA ALA A 286 -5.00 8.65 32.87
C ALA A 286 -4.59 7.39 32.07
N SER A 287 -5.17 7.17 30.89
CA SER A 287 -4.81 6.12 29.95
C SER A 287 -3.49 6.37 29.22
N LEU A 288 -3.04 7.63 29.16
CA LEU A 288 -1.76 8.00 28.57
C LEU A 288 -0.66 8.02 29.64
N GLY A 289 0.60 7.94 29.20
CA GLY A 289 1.75 8.00 30.10
C GLY A 289 1.72 9.22 31.01
N LYS A 290 2.07 9.06 32.29
CA LYS A 290 2.09 10.17 33.26
C LYS A 290 3.45 10.86 33.27
N SER A 291 3.80 11.54 32.17
CA SER A 291 5.07 12.27 32.02
C SER A 291 4.87 13.66 31.42
N ARG A 292 5.87 14.55 31.58
CA ARG A 292 5.88 15.87 30.94
C ARG A 292 5.73 15.75 29.41
N GLN A 293 6.41 14.78 28.82
CA GLN A 293 6.36 14.50 27.38
C GLN A 293 4.94 14.14 26.91
N ALA A 294 4.21 13.36 27.71
CA ALA A 294 2.81 13.08 27.41
C ALA A 294 1.95 14.35 27.42
N GLY A 295 2.24 15.30 28.32
CA GLY A 295 1.63 16.63 28.33
C GLY A 295 1.92 17.42 27.05
N ILE A 296 3.18 17.48 26.62
CA ILE A 296 3.58 18.17 25.39
C ILE A 296 2.90 17.54 24.15
N LEU A 297 2.91 16.21 24.04
CA LEU A 297 2.26 15.50 22.93
C LEU A 297 0.74 15.72 22.92
N THR A 298 0.10 15.70 24.10
CA THR A 298 -1.34 15.99 24.22
C THR A 298 -1.65 17.43 23.80
N ALA A 299 -0.84 18.40 24.22
CA ALA A 299 -0.98 19.80 23.83
C ALA A 299 -0.80 19.98 22.31
N SER A 300 0.17 19.30 21.72
CA SER A 300 0.46 19.37 20.29
C SER A 300 -0.68 18.78 19.46
N LEU A 301 -1.17 17.60 19.82
CA LEU A 301 -2.32 16.97 19.15
C LEU A 301 -3.56 17.88 19.23
N ALA A 302 -3.89 18.37 20.42
CA ALA A 302 -5.06 19.21 20.61
C ALA A 302 -4.92 20.60 19.99
N ALA A 303 -3.69 21.11 19.81
CA ALA A 303 -3.45 22.34 19.06
C ALA A 303 -3.75 22.12 17.57
N MET A 304 -3.30 21.01 16.99
CA MET A 304 -3.58 20.65 15.59
C MET A 304 -5.09 20.46 15.36
N GLU A 305 -5.77 19.69 16.20
CA GLU A 305 -7.22 19.43 16.08
C GLU A 305 -8.11 20.68 16.22
N ARG A 306 -7.61 21.77 16.83
CA ARG A 306 -8.35 23.03 16.99
C ARG A 306 -7.99 24.08 15.93
N ALA A 307 -6.87 23.88 15.25
CA ALA A 307 -6.41 24.76 14.19
C ALA A 307 -6.98 24.35 12.81
N ASP A 308 -7.34 23.07 12.65
CA ASP A 308 -8.17 22.54 11.55
C ASP A 308 -9.65 22.97 11.66
#